data_AF-A0A3D3Q5V1-F1
#
_entry.id   AF-A0A3D3Q5V1-F1
#
_cell.length_a   1.000
_cell.length_b   1.000
_cell.length_c   1.000
_cell.angle_alpha   90.00
_cell.angle_beta   90.00
_cell.angle_gamma   90.00
#
_symmetry.space_group_name_H-M   'P 1'
#
loop_
_entity.id
_entity.type
_entity.pdbx_description
1 polymer ?
#
loop_
_entity_poly.entity_id
_entity_poly.type
_entity_poly.pdbx_seq_one_letter_code
_entity_poly.pdbx_strand_id
1 'polypeptide(L)'
;MAALYVGTSGFSYRTWRGVFYPRSLRSSEWLTYYATHLGTVEVNTTFYRTPADETIDRWVSAVPPEFRFAVKAHRRITHNRRMPNLEDAIATMAALASAYAQRLLARVQTSFRAASSAAL
;
A
#
# COMPACT_ATOMS: atom_id res chain seq x y z
N MET A 1 21.34 11.80 6.81
CA MET A 1 20.15 12.37 7.49
C MET A 1 19.00 11.39 7.36
N ALA A 2 18.17 11.24 8.40
CA ALA A 2 16.97 10.43 8.33
C ALA A 2 15.84 11.22 7.63
N ALA A 3 15.10 10.57 6.72
CA ALA A 3 13.95 11.17 6.06
C ALA A 3 12.66 10.78 6.80
N LEU A 4 11.81 11.76 7.10
CA LEU A 4 10.50 11.57 7.72
C LEU A 4 9.41 11.72 6.67
N TYR A 5 8.51 10.74 6.60
CA TYR A 5 7.34 10.77 5.72
C TYR A 5 6.07 10.64 6.54
N VAL A 6 5.13 11.55 6.31
CA VAL A 6 3.82 11.59 6.98
C VAL A 6 2.72 11.35 5.96
N GLY A 7 1.78 10.48 6.32
CA GLY A 7 0.71 10.03 5.45
C GLY A 7 -0.37 9.27 6.22
N THR A 8 -1.30 8.69 5.47
CA THR A 8 -2.49 8.00 5.99
C THR A 8 -2.59 6.57 5.47
N SER A 9 -3.41 5.75 6.14
CA SER A 9 -3.68 4.36 5.76
C SER A 9 -4.71 4.23 4.63
N GLY A 10 -4.45 4.91 3.52
CA GLY A 10 -5.30 4.95 2.33
C GLY A 10 -5.70 6.38 1.99
N PHE A 11 -6.13 6.61 0.75
CA PHE A 11 -6.52 7.94 0.26
C PHE A 11 -7.93 7.99 -0.34
N SER A 12 -8.63 6.86 -0.48
CA SER A 12 -9.90 6.82 -1.22
C SER A 12 -11.12 6.74 -0.31
N TYR A 13 -11.44 7.85 0.36
CA TYR A 13 -12.55 7.94 1.30
C TYR A 13 -13.59 8.98 0.87
N ARG A 14 -14.82 8.53 0.60
CA ARG A 14 -15.93 9.44 0.23
C ARG A 14 -16.25 10.47 1.32
N THR A 15 -16.06 10.10 2.59
CA THR A 15 -16.26 10.97 3.75
C THR A 15 -15.30 12.16 3.79
N TRP A 16 -14.17 12.10 3.07
CA TRP A 16 -13.22 13.20 2.99
C TRP A 16 -13.66 14.29 2.01
N ARG A 17 -14.68 14.04 1.19
CA ARG A 17 -15.21 15.05 0.26
C ARG A 17 -15.91 16.17 1.01
N GLY A 18 -15.49 17.40 0.73
CA GLY A 18 -15.93 18.61 1.43
C GLY A 18 -15.20 18.88 2.75
N VAL A 19 -14.23 18.02 3.14
CA VAL A 19 -13.40 18.20 4.34
C VAL A 19 -11.94 18.31 3.95
N PHE A 20 -11.43 17.32 3.22
CA PHE A 20 -10.07 17.29 2.66
C PHE A 20 -10.10 17.45 1.14
N TYR A 21 -11.00 16.74 0.44
CA TYR A 21 -11.16 16.89 -1.01
C TYR A 21 -12.20 17.96 -1.37
N PRO A 22 -11.95 18.81 -2.38
CA PRO A 22 -12.99 19.69 -2.92
C PRO A 22 -14.23 18.91 -3.35
N ARG A 23 -15.43 19.50 -3.17
CA ARG A 23 -16.71 18.81 -3.43
C ARG A 23 -16.86 18.38 -4.89
N SER A 24 -16.33 19.17 -5.83
CA SER A 24 -16.37 18.92 -7.27
C SER A 24 -15.26 17.97 -7.77
N LEU A 25 -14.31 17.58 -6.91
CA LEU A 25 -13.15 16.78 -7.33
C LEU A 25 -13.57 15.34 -7.69
N ARG A 26 -13.20 14.90 -8.90
CA ARG A 26 -13.47 13.53 -9.35
C ARG A 26 -12.63 12.55 -8.55
N SER A 27 -13.17 11.36 -8.27
CA SER A 27 -12.46 10.35 -7.47
C SER A 27 -11.17 9.86 -8.12
N SER A 28 -11.08 9.92 -9.46
CA SER A 28 -9.86 9.61 -10.20
C SER A 28 -8.70 10.57 -9.90
N GLU A 29 -8.99 11.78 -9.42
CA GLU A 29 -8.01 12.84 -9.14
C GLU A 29 -7.60 12.88 -7.66
N TRP A 30 -8.22 12.05 -6.81
CA TRP A 30 -8.00 12.09 -5.36
C TRP A 30 -6.56 11.79 -4.97
N LEU A 31 -5.89 10.85 -5.64
CA LEU A 31 -4.49 10.55 -5.35
C LEU A 31 -3.59 11.74 -5.70
N THR A 32 -3.79 12.36 -6.86
CA THR A 32 -3.05 13.54 -7.29
C THR A 32 -3.23 14.68 -6.30
N TYR A 33 -4.48 14.96 -5.89
CA TYR A 33 -4.75 15.99 -4.89
C TYR A 33 -4.16 15.65 -3.51
N TYR A 34 -4.25 14.39 -3.09
CA TYR A 34 -3.67 13.93 -1.84
C TYR A 34 -2.15 14.14 -1.81
N ALA A 35 -1.47 13.84 -2.92
CA ALA A 35 -0.03 13.95 -3.06
C ALA A 35 0.51 15.39 -3.07
N THR A 36 -0.35 16.41 -3.20
CA THR A 36 0.05 17.81 -3.00
C THR A 36 0.08 18.22 -1.53
N HIS A 37 -0.46 17.40 -0.61
CA HIS A 37 -0.58 17.72 0.81
C HIS A 37 0.25 16.79 1.70
N LEU A 38 0.41 15.52 1.31
CA LEU A 38 1.10 14.50 2.10
C LEU A 38 2.14 13.78 1.24
N GLY A 39 3.26 13.37 1.86
CA GLY A 39 4.41 12.79 1.16
C GLY A 39 4.37 11.26 1.01
N THR A 40 3.41 10.59 1.67
CA THR A 40 3.26 9.13 1.55
C THR A 40 1.81 8.67 1.77
N VAL A 41 1.51 7.46 1.31
CA VAL A 41 0.27 6.74 1.64
C VAL A 41 0.52 5.25 1.81
N GLU A 42 -0.14 4.64 2.79
CA GLU A 42 -0.20 3.19 2.89
C GLU A 42 -1.33 2.65 2.00
N VAL A 43 -0.95 1.87 0.99
CA VAL A 43 -1.86 1.19 0.06
C VAL A 43 -2.33 -0.12 0.68
N ASN A 44 -3.62 -0.17 0.97
CA ASN A 44 -4.28 -1.30 1.63
C ASN A 44 -5.03 -2.24 0.66
N THR A 45 -5.25 -1.81 -0.59
CA THR A 45 -5.94 -2.63 -1.61
C THR A 45 -5.24 -3.96 -1.87
N THR A 46 -3.91 -3.97 -1.78
CA THR A 46 -3.04 -5.13 -1.89
C THR A 46 -3.31 -6.22 -0.85
N PHE A 47 -3.97 -5.89 0.26
CA PHE A 47 -4.38 -6.87 1.26
C PHE A 47 -5.43 -7.85 0.71
N TYR A 48 -6.36 -7.37 -0.13
CA TYR A 48 -7.47 -8.18 -0.64
C TYR A 48 -7.24 -8.71 -2.05
N ARG A 49 -6.60 -7.92 -2.91
CA ARG A 49 -6.28 -8.26 -4.31
C ARG A 49 -5.00 -7.55 -4.71
N THR A 50 -4.16 -8.20 -5.52
CA THR A 50 -3.09 -7.50 -6.24
C THR A 50 -3.73 -6.56 -7.27
N PRO A 51 -3.50 -5.24 -7.23
CA PRO A 51 -3.92 -4.34 -8.29
C PRO A 51 -3.30 -4.76 -9.63
N ALA A 52 -3.99 -4.52 -10.74
CA ALA A 52 -3.40 -4.71 -12.06
C ALA A 52 -2.25 -3.72 -12.28
N ASP A 53 -1.26 -4.09 -13.08
CA ASP A 53 -0.05 -3.29 -13.32
C ASP A 53 -0.41 -1.89 -13.85
N GLU A 54 -1.41 -1.79 -14.74
CA GLU A 54 -1.88 -0.51 -15.29
C GLU A 54 -2.47 0.41 -14.21
N THR A 55 -3.00 -0.17 -13.13
CA THR A 55 -3.49 0.62 -11.98
C THR A 55 -2.32 1.18 -11.17
N ILE A 56 -1.27 0.38 -10.97
CA ILE A 56 -0.08 0.79 -10.24
C ILE A 56 0.67 1.86 -11.04
N ASP A 57 0.85 1.67 -12.35
CA ASP A 57 1.47 2.65 -13.25
C ASP A 57 0.71 3.99 -13.23
N ARG A 58 -0.61 3.94 -13.23
CA ARG A 58 -1.45 5.14 -13.11
C ARG A 58 -1.21 5.84 -11.76
N TRP A 59 -1.14 5.11 -10.67
CA TRP A 59 -0.89 5.70 -9.35
C TRP A 59 0.51 6.30 -9.22
N VAL A 60 1.53 5.60 -9.71
CA VAL A 60 2.91 6.08 -9.74
C VAL A 60 2.99 7.34 -10.61
N SER A 61 2.34 7.38 -11.76
CA SER A 61 2.35 8.54 -12.65
C SER A 61 1.55 9.74 -12.12
N ALA A 62 0.61 9.51 -11.19
CA ALA A 62 -0.28 10.53 -10.65
C ALA A 62 0.31 11.36 -9.49
N VAL A 63 1.52 11.02 -9.01
CA VAL A 63 2.14 11.64 -7.83
C VAL A 63 3.55 12.17 -8.13
N PRO A 64 4.07 13.16 -7.37
CA PRO A 64 5.43 13.68 -7.54
C PRO A 64 6.52 12.61 -7.36
N PRO A 65 7.72 12.80 -7.96
CA PRO A 65 8.84 11.86 -7.84
C PRO A 65 9.28 11.55 -6.40
N GLU A 66 9.10 12.50 -5.48
CA GLU A 66 9.48 12.41 -4.07
C GLU A 66 8.44 11.65 -3.23
N PHE A 67 7.21 11.54 -3.74
CA PHE A 67 6.12 10.83 -3.07
C PHE A 67 6.48 9.35 -2.93
N ARG A 68 6.05 8.76 -1.82
CA ARG A 68 6.33 7.38 -1.51
C ARG A 68 5.06 6.57 -1.24
N PHE A 69 5.11 5.29 -1.58
CA PHE A 69 4.07 4.34 -1.24
C PHE A 69 4.59 3.40 -0.15
N ALA A 70 3.78 3.21 0.89
CA ALA A 70 3.91 2.09 1.80
C ALA A 70 2.90 1.02 1.35
N VAL A 71 3.35 -0.22 1.15
CA VAL A 71 2.45 -1.25 0.60
C VAL A 71 2.19 -2.32 1.65
N LYS A 72 0.91 -2.59 1.90
CA LYS A 72 0.51 -3.62 2.86
C LYS A 72 0.67 -5.01 2.24
N ALA A 73 1.22 -5.93 3.03
CA ALA A 73 1.37 -7.32 2.61
C ALA A 73 0.01 -7.99 2.34
N HIS A 74 -0.04 -8.83 1.30
CA HIS A 74 -1.26 -9.53 0.89
C HIS A 74 -1.80 -10.45 2.00
N ARG A 75 -3.13 -10.54 2.16
CA ARG A 75 -3.78 -11.36 3.21
C ARG A 75 -3.35 -12.82 3.21
N ARG A 76 -3.18 -13.42 2.02
CA ARG A 76 -2.67 -14.80 1.83
C ARG A 76 -1.37 -15.08 2.58
N ILE A 77 -0.52 -14.07 2.74
CA ILE A 77 0.76 -14.15 3.45
C ILE A 77 0.55 -13.94 4.95
N THR A 78 -0.32 -12.99 5.31
CA THR A 78 -0.47 -12.55 6.70
C THR A 78 -1.45 -13.39 7.53
N HIS A 79 -2.38 -14.11 6.91
CA HIS A 79 -3.47 -14.84 7.59
C HIS A 79 -3.43 -16.36 7.42
N ASN A 80 -2.44 -16.90 6.71
CA ASN A 80 -2.20 -18.34 6.66
C ASN A 80 -1.35 -18.78 7.86
N ARG A 81 -2.00 -19.33 8.90
CA ARG A 81 -1.34 -19.76 10.15
C ARG A 81 -0.24 -20.83 9.97
N ARG A 82 -0.22 -21.53 8.84
CA ARG A 82 0.75 -22.61 8.54
C ARG A 82 1.65 -22.35 7.33
N MET A 83 1.56 -21.16 6.72
CA MET A 83 2.29 -20.72 5.50
C MET A 83 3.03 -21.84 4.74
N PRO A 84 2.31 -22.74 4.05
CA PRO A 84 2.92 -23.96 3.51
C PRO A 84 3.98 -23.68 2.43
N ASN A 85 3.88 -22.55 1.74
CA ASN A 85 4.83 -22.11 0.71
C ASN A 85 5.36 -20.70 1.02
N LEU A 86 6.36 -20.60 1.88
CA LEU A 86 7.06 -19.35 2.20
C LEU A 86 7.67 -18.70 0.95
N GLU A 87 8.18 -19.51 0.02
CA GLU A 87 8.79 -19.07 -1.24
C GLU A 87 7.78 -18.31 -2.11
N ASP A 88 6.57 -18.85 -2.29
CA ASP A 88 5.50 -18.18 -3.04
C ASP A 88 5.09 -16.85 -2.40
N ALA A 89 5.08 -16.78 -1.07
CA ALA A 89 4.80 -15.56 -0.32
C ALA A 89 5.88 -14.50 -0.54
N ILE A 90 7.16 -14.90 -0.50
CA ILE A 90 8.30 -14.02 -0.78
C ILE A 90 8.24 -13.55 -2.23
N ALA A 91 7.98 -14.44 -3.19
CA ALA A 91 7.86 -14.11 -4.61
C ALA A 91 6.72 -13.11 -4.87
N THR A 92 5.55 -13.34 -4.26
CA THR A 92 4.41 -12.43 -4.35
C THR A 92 4.75 -11.05 -3.77
N MET A 93 5.44 -11.01 -2.63
CA MET A 93 5.90 -9.75 -2.01
C MET A 93 6.96 -9.04 -2.86
N ALA A 94 7.85 -9.80 -3.49
CA ALA A 94 8.88 -9.25 -4.38
C ALA A 94 8.25 -8.65 -5.64
N ALA A 95 7.35 -9.38 -6.30
CA ALA A 95 6.62 -8.90 -7.49
C ALA A 95 5.84 -7.61 -7.19
N LEU A 96 5.11 -7.59 -6.07
CA LEU A 96 4.37 -6.42 -5.64
C LEU A 96 5.29 -5.21 -5.39
N ALA A 97 6.45 -5.43 -4.79
CA ALA A 97 7.41 -4.34 -4.56
C ALA A 97 8.01 -3.81 -5.85
N SER A 98 8.37 -4.70 -6.78
CA SER A 98 8.91 -4.31 -8.09
C SER A 98 7.94 -3.43 -8.86
N ALA A 99 6.63 -3.68 -8.75
CA ALA A 99 5.60 -2.85 -9.38
C ALA A 99 5.58 -1.39 -8.87
N TYR A 100 5.98 -1.13 -7.62
CA TYR A 100 6.08 0.24 -7.08
C TYR A 100 7.48 0.87 -7.27
N ALA A 101 8.40 0.15 -7.92
CA ALA A 101 9.74 0.59 -8.32
C ALA A 101 10.50 1.37 -7.22
N GLN A 102 11.18 2.47 -7.59
CA GLN A 102 11.97 3.31 -6.67
C GLN A 102 11.12 4.15 -5.69
N ARG A 103 9.78 4.08 -5.78
CA ARG A 103 8.87 4.88 -4.94
C ARG A 103 8.37 4.13 -3.72
N LEU A 104 8.83 2.90 -3.49
CA LEU A 104 8.50 2.12 -2.30
C LEU A 104 9.28 2.65 -1.09
N LEU A 105 8.56 3.03 -0.03
CA LEU A 105 9.16 3.43 1.24
C LEU A 105 9.28 2.29 2.24
N ALA A 106 8.25 1.45 2.34
CA ALA A 106 8.28 0.29 3.21
C ALA A 106 7.24 -0.76 2.79
N ARG A 107 7.54 -2.02 3.13
CA ARG A 107 6.55 -3.10 3.19
C ARG A 107 6.04 -3.14 4.62
N VAL A 108 4.78 -2.80 4.82
CA VAL A 108 4.20 -2.74 6.18
C VAL A 108 3.38 -4.00 6.42
N GLN A 109 3.80 -4.80 7.40
CA GLN A 109 3.00 -5.88 7.97
C GLN A 109 2.54 -5.45 9.36
N THR A 110 1.24 -5.25 9.52
CA THR A 110 0.65 -4.75 10.78
C THR A 110 0.33 -5.86 11.78
N SER A 111 0.45 -7.14 11.42
CA SER A 111 0.36 -8.24 12.40
C SER A 111 1.03 -9.52 11.91
N PHE A 112 1.87 -10.11 12.76
CA PHE A 112 2.32 -11.49 12.72
C PHE A 112 1.94 -12.10 14.07
N ARG A 113 1.03 -13.09 14.07
CA ARG A 113 0.90 -13.98 15.23
C ARG A 113 1.70 -15.22 14.89
N ALA A 114 2.87 -15.38 15.52
CA ALA A 114 3.56 -16.65 15.53
C ALA A 114 2.56 -17.71 16.05
N ALA A 115 2.29 -18.74 15.27
CA ALA A 115 1.64 -19.92 15.81
C ALA A 115 2.66 -20.51 16.79
N SER A 116 2.37 -20.47 18.10
CA SER A 116 3.14 -21.25 19.07
C SER A 116 2.98 -22.71 18.67
N SER A 117 4.08 -23.35 18.27
CA SER A 117 4.15 -24.80 18.21
C SER A 117 4.02 -25.32 19.64
N ALA A 118 2.80 -25.69 20.01
CA ALA A 118 2.50 -26.50 21.18
C ALA A 118 1.53 -27.57 20.71
N ALA A 119 2.08 -28.62 20.08
CA ALA A 119 1.56 -29.98 19.99
C ALA A 119 2.31 -30.73 18.88
N LEU A 120 3.37 -31.45 19.23
CA LEU A 120 3.40 -32.91 19.35
C LEU A 120 4.81 -33.34 19.78
#